data_AF-B5W161-F1
#
_entry.id   AF-B5W161-F1
#
_cell.length_a   1.000
_cell.length_b   1.000
_cell.length_c   1.000
_cell.angle_alpha   90.00
_cell.angle_beta   90.00
_cell.angle_gamma   90.00
#
_symmetry.space_group_name_H-M   'P 1'
#
loop_
_entity.id
_entity.type
_entity.pdbx_description
1 polymer ?
#
loop_
_entity_poly.entity_id
_entity_poly.type
_entity_poly.pdbx_seq_one_letter_code
_entity_poly.pdbx_strand_id
1 'polypeptide(L)'
;MPAPYSYDLRQKVIDAIELDGMPKTEASQVFHVSRNIINLWLQRKAQTGDFLPKPHHRPGNNHKITDWQKFKAFAQEHGHKTSAQMAELWDDDISPRTISRALKKIGFTRKKNLRLPRT
;
A
#
# COMPACT_ATOMS: atom_id res chain seq x y z
N MET A 1 2.47 -5.73 -15.09
CA MET A 1 2.04 -4.50 -15.78
C MET A 1 3.29 -3.76 -16.22
N PRO A 2 3.39 -3.36 -17.51
CA PRO A 2 4.52 -2.59 -18.02
C PRO A 2 4.63 -1.24 -17.31
N ALA A 3 5.84 -0.66 -17.32
CA ALA A 3 6.09 0.63 -16.71
C ALA A 3 5.25 1.72 -17.39
N PRO A 4 4.69 2.67 -16.62
CA PRO A 4 3.99 3.82 -17.20
C PRO A 4 4.94 4.70 -18.02
N TYR A 5 4.43 5.34 -19.07
CA TYR A 5 5.17 6.37 -19.81
C TYR A 5 5.64 7.50 -18.88
N SER A 6 6.82 8.05 -19.18
CA SER A 6 7.45 9.16 -18.45
C SER A 6 6.54 10.39 -18.39
N TYR A 7 6.73 11.23 -17.37
CA TYR A 7 5.96 12.45 -17.22
C TYR A 7 6.25 13.46 -18.35
N ASP A 8 7.52 13.61 -18.72
CA ASP A 8 7.96 14.49 -19.81
C ASP A 8 7.28 14.15 -21.14
N LEU A 9 7.15 12.86 -21.48
CA LEU A 9 6.44 12.46 -22.71
C LEU A 9 4.97 12.86 -22.67
N ARG A 10 4.31 12.72 -21.53
CA ARG A 10 2.90 13.10 -21.38
C ARG A 10 2.70 14.60 -21.51
N GLN A 11 3.58 15.37 -20.87
CA GLN A 11 3.58 16.82 -20.91
C GLN A 11 3.71 17.28 -22.37
N LYS A 12 4.73 16.82 -23.10
CA LYS A 12 4.95 17.20 -24.51
C LYS A 12 3.76 16.87 -25.41
N VAL A 13 3.14 15.70 -25.22
CA VAL A 13 1.96 15.29 -26.01
C VAL A 13 0.75 16.17 -25.69
N ILE A 14 0.52 16.52 -24.43
CA ILE A 14 -0.60 17.37 -24.02
C ILE A 14 -0.39 18.80 -24.50
N ASP A 15 0.83 19.32 -24.37
CA ASP A 15 1.18 20.67 -24.80
C ASP A 15 1.03 20.81 -26.32
N ALA A 16 1.45 19.81 -27.11
CA ALA A 16 1.24 19.82 -28.55
C ALA A 16 -0.25 19.85 -28.94
N ILE A 17 -1.13 19.22 -28.15
CA ILE A 17 -2.57 19.21 -28.42
C ILE A 17 -3.23 20.52 -28.00
N GLU A 18 -2.85 21.07 -26.84
CA GLU A 18 -3.51 22.24 -26.26
C GLU A 18 -2.94 23.58 -26.73
N LEU A 19 -1.62 23.68 -26.89
CA LEU A 19 -0.92 24.90 -27.32
C LEU A 19 -0.82 24.97 -28.84
N ASP A 20 -0.37 23.90 -29.48
CA ASP A 20 -0.15 23.88 -30.94
C ASP A 20 -1.42 23.48 -31.72
N GLY A 21 -2.49 23.10 -31.02
CA GLY A 21 -3.77 22.69 -31.64
C GLY A 21 -3.68 21.37 -32.42
N MET A 22 -2.66 20.55 -32.17
CA MET A 22 -2.42 19.32 -32.92
C MET A 22 -3.57 18.31 -32.71
N PRO A 23 -4.13 17.74 -33.79
CA PRO A 23 -5.14 16.71 -33.65
C PRO A 23 -4.54 15.44 -33.03
N LYS A 24 -5.33 14.76 -32.20
CA LYS A 24 -4.90 13.54 -31.48
C LYS A 24 -4.35 12.44 -32.40
N THR A 25 -4.84 12.39 -33.65
CA THR A 25 -4.40 11.42 -34.66
C THR A 25 -2.96 11.68 -35.10
N GLU A 26 -2.60 12.95 -35.27
CA GLU A 26 -1.25 13.38 -35.66
C GLU A 26 -0.30 13.23 -34.47
N ALA A 27 -0.71 13.65 -33.28
CA ALA A 27 0.09 13.44 -32.06
C ALA A 27 0.39 11.94 -31.81
N SER A 28 -0.55 11.05 -32.14
CA SER A 28 -0.33 9.61 -32.06
C SER A 28 0.81 9.13 -32.98
N GLN A 29 0.89 9.67 -34.19
CA GLN A 29 1.91 9.33 -35.18
C GLN A 29 3.27 9.94 -34.81
N VAL A 30 3.30 11.22 -34.45
CA VAL A 30 4.53 11.95 -34.10
C VAL A 30 5.20 11.35 -32.86
N PHE A 31 4.43 11.15 -31.78
CA PHE A 31 4.97 10.70 -30.51
C PHE A 31 5.01 9.17 -30.37
N HIS A 32 4.55 8.42 -31.38
CA HIS A 32 4.49 6.96 -31.36
C HIS A 32 3.72 6.39 -30.15
N VAL A 33 2.68 7.12 -29.72
CA VAL A 33 1.81 6.74 -28.60
C VAL A 33 0.43 6.43 -29.16
N SER A 34 -0.25 5.40 -28.66
CA SER A 34 -1.59 5.09 -29.16
C SER A 34 -2.59 6.22 -28.85
N ARG A 35 -3.50 6.48 -29.78
CA ARG A 35 -4.59 7.46 -29.59
C ARG A 35 -5.41 7.20 -28.32
N ASN A 36 -5.54 5.94 -27.90
CA ASN A 36 -6.23 5.59 -26.67
C ASN A 36 -5.51 6.13 -25.42
N ILE A 37 -4.18 6.02 -25.37
CA ILE A 37 -3.39 6.55 -24.25
C ILE A 37 -3.52 8.07 -24.15
N ILE A 38 -3.50 8.77 -25.28
CA ILE A 38 -3.71 10.22 -25.34
C ILE A 38 -5.08 10.59 -24.75
N ASN A 39 -6.14 9.86 -25.12
CA ASN A 39 -7.46 10.06 -24.54
C ASN A 39 -7.48 9.83 -23.02
N LEU A 40 -6.80 8.79 -22.52
CA LEU A 40 -6.70 8.52 -21.09
C LEU A 40 -5.98 9.64 -20.33
N TRP A 41 -4.94 10.24 -20.91
CA TRP A 41 -4.24 11.37 -20.29
C TRP A 41 -5.11 12.62 -20.22
N LEU A 42 -5.82 12.96 -21.30
CA LEU A 42 -6.75 14.08 -21.33
C LEU A 42 -7.93 13.89 -20.36
N GLN A 43 -8.52 12.68 -20.33
CA GLN A 43 -9.58 12.36 -19.38
C GLN A 43 -9.09 12.51 -17.94
N ARG A 44 -7.86 12.11 -17.66
CA ARG A 44 -7.30 12.24 -16.32
C ARG A 44 -7.03 13.68 -15.92
N LYS A 45 -6.48 14.47 -16.84
CA LYS A 45 -6.30 15.92 -16.65
C LYS A 45 -7.65 16.59 -16.35
N ALA A 46 -8.72 16.22 -17.06
CA ALA A 46 -10.07 16.72 -16.77
C ALA A 46 -10.60 16.32 -15.39
N GLN A 47 -10.29 15.12 -14.90
CA GLN A 47 -10.78 14.62 -13.60
C GLN A 47 -9.97 15.11 -12.40
N THR A 48 -8.64 15.18 -12.53
CA THR A 48 -7.71 15.42 -11.39
C THR A 48 -7.00 16.77 -11.51
N GLY A 49 -7.07 17.45 -12.65
CA GLY A 49 -6.25 18.63 -12.98
C GLY A 49 -4.84 18.27 -13.46
N ASP A 50 -4.44 17.01 -13.36
CA ASP A 50 -3.10 16.51 -13.67
C ASP A 50 -3.18 15.14 -14.37
N PHE A 51 -2.10 14.73 -15.02
CA PHE A 51 -1.97 13.53 -15.85
C PHE A 51 -0.85 12.59 -15.38
N LEU A 52 -0.42 12.75 -14.12
CA LEU A 52 0.48 11.80 -13.45
C LEU A 52 -0.02 10.35 -13.58
N PRO A 53 0.88 9.35 -13.68
CA PRO A 53 0.50 7.94 -13.65
C PRO A 53 -0.26 7.58 -12.38
N LYS A 54 -1.10 6.54 -12.44
CA LYS A 54 -1.72 6.02 -11.22
C LYS A 54 -0.56 5.45 -10.40
N PRO A 55 -0.42 5.81 -9.11
CA PRO A 55 0.56 5.16 -8.27
C PRO A 55 0.29 3.67 -8.33
N HIS A 56 1.33 2.89 -8.63
CA HIS A 56 1.23 1.43 -8.65
C HIS A 56 1.16 0.94 -7.20
N HIS A 57 0.01 1.08 -6.57
CA HIS A 57 -0.25 0.40 -5.30
C HIS A 57 -0.63 -1.03 -5.62
N ARG A 58 0.32 -1.95 -5.39
CA ARG A 58 -0.08 -3.35 -5.21
C ARG A 58 -1.02 -3.35 -4.01
N PRO A 59 -2.22 -3.94 -4.11
CA PRO A 59 -3.07 -4.07 -2.94
C PRO A 59 -2.25 -4.79 -1.87
N GLY A 60 -2.01 -4.11 -0.76
CA GLY A 60 -1.34 -4.72 0.37
C GLY A 60 -2.18 -5.90 0.85
N ASN A 61 -1.55 -6.91 1.45
CA ASN A 61 -2.31 -7.97 2.10
C ASN A 61 -3.08 -7.32 3.26
N ASN A 62 -4.42 -7.35 3.19
CA ASN A 62 -5.28 -6.85 4.26
C ASN A 62 -4.84 -7.47 5.60
N HIS A 63 -4.57 -6.63 6.59
CA HIS A 63 -4.21 -7.09 7.91
C HIS A 63 -5.42 -7.75 8.59
N LYS A 64 -5.25 -8.98 9.08
CA LYS A 64 -6.30 -9.66 9.86
C LYS A 64 -6.64 -8.94 11.17
N ILE A 65 -5.64 -8.30 11.79
CA ILE A 65 -5.82 -7.48 12.99
C ILE A 65 -6.04 -6.04 12.55
N THR A 66 -7.30 -5.61 12.59
CA THR A 66 -7.74 -4.25 12.27
C THR A 66 -7.78 -3.37 13.52
N ASP A 67 -8.28 -3.92 14.63
CA ASP A 67 -8.38 -3.21 15.92
C ASP A 67 -7.12 -3.43 16.80
N TRP A 68 -6.26 -2.41 16.81
CA TRP A 68 -5.04 -2.41 17.61
C TRP A 68 -5.28 -2.12 19.09
N GLN A 69 -6.38 -1.45 19.47
CA GLN A 69 -6.69 -1.16 20.86
C GLN A 69 -7.13 -2.43 21.57
N LYS A 70 -8.06 -3.18 20.95
CA LYS A 70 -8.48 -4.50 21.44
C LYS A 70 -7.30 -5.46 21.55
N PHE A 71 -6.43 -5.50 20.53
CA PHE A 71 -5.25 -6.36 20.54
C PHE A 71 -4.26 -5.98 21.66
N LYS A 72 -4.11 -4.68 21.97
CA LYS A 72 -3.23 -4.23 23.06
C LYS A 72 -3.76 -4.67 24.43
N ALA A 73 -5.07 -4.54 24.67
CA ALA A 73 -5.69 -5.01 25.91
C ALA A 73 -5.53 -6.52 26.09
N PHE A 74 -5.82 -7.28 25.02
CA PHE A 74 -5.63 -8.74 24.98
C PHE A 74 -4.16 -9.15 25.25
N ALA A 75 -3.19 -8.45 24.65
CA ALA A 75 -1.77 -8.73 24.87
C ALA A 75 -1.33 -8.45 26.31
N GLN A 76 -1.93 -7.46 26.98
CA GLN A 76 -1.66 -7.17 28.39
C GLN A 76 -2.24 -8.26 29.31
N GLU A 77 -3.47 -8.70 29.06
CA GLU A 77 -4.14 -9.74 29.85
C GLU A 77 -3.46 -11.11 29.68
N HIS A 78 -3.11 -11.48 28.45
CA HIS A 78 -2.53 -12.78 28.13
C HIS A 78 -1.00 -12.78 27.98
N GLY A 79 -0.30 -11.76 28.46
CA GLY A 79 1.15 -11.59 28.26
C GLY A 79 2.06 -12.74 28.73
N HIS A 80 1.52 -13.67 29.53
CA HIS A 80 2.18 -14.89 30.00
C HIS A 80 2.05 -16.09 29.04
N LYS A 81 1.12 -16.04 28.08
CA LYS A 81 0.84 -17.13 27.14
C LYS A 81 1.76 -17.11 25.92
N THR A 82 1.89 -18.26 25.26
CA THR A 82 2.63 -18.34 23.99
C THR A 82 1.81 -17.80 22.83
N SER A 83 2.46 -17.44 21.72
CA SER A 83 1.76 -16.96 20.52
C SER A 83 0.81 -17.98 19.91
N ALA A 84 1.01 -19.28 20.15
CA ALA A 84 0.10 -20.34 19.72
C ALA A 84 -1.18 -20.36 20.57
N GLN A 85 -1.03 -20.28 21.89
CA GLN A 85 -2.17 -20.18 22.81
C GLN A 85 -2.96 -18.88 22.61
N MET A 86 -2.27 -17.77 22.34
CA MET A 86 -2.94 -16.51 22.00
C MET A 86 -3.73 -16.59 20.70
N ALA A 87 -3.32 -17.43 19.75
CA ALA A 87 -4.02 -17.60 18.48
C ALA A 87 -5.34 -18.35 18.66
N GLU A 88 -5.37 -19.33 19.57
CA GLU A 88 -6.59 -20.06 19.92
C GLU A 88 -7.60 -19.20 20.72
N LEU A 89 -7.11 -18.20 21.46
CA LEU A 89 -7.93 -17.33 22.31
C LEU A 89 -8.43 -16.07 21.61
N TRP A 90 -7.88 -15.76 20.43
CA TRP A 90 -8.31 -14.61 19.67
C TRP A 90 -9.58 -14.95 18.88
N ASP A 91 -10.52 -14.00 18.80
CA ASP A 91 -11.83 -14.23 18.18
C ASP A 91 -11.75 -14.59 16.68
N ASP A 92 -10.72 -14.13 15.99
CA ASP A 92 -10.49 -14.41 14.57
C ASP A 92 -9.51 -15.58 14.37
N ASP A 93 -9.69 -16.35 13.30
CA ASP A 93 -8.72 -17.37 12.88
C ASP A 93 -7.41 -16.72 12.39
N ILE A 94 -6.48 -16.57 13.32
CA ILE A 94 -5.20 -15.89 13.12
C ILE A 94 -4.06 -16.86 13.42
N SER A 95 -3.13 -16.98 12.47
CA SER A 95 -1.96 -17.84 12.69
C SER A 95 -1.08 -17.29 13.84
N PRO A 96 -0.41 -18.18 14.61
CA PRO A 96 0.52 -17.76 15.67
C PRO A 96 1.59 -16.77 15.20
N ARG A 97 1.99 -16.88 13.92
CA ARG A 97 2.96 -16.00 13.26
C ARG A 97 2.45 -14.57 13.10
N THR A 98 1.15 -14.41 12.87
CA THR A 98 0.50 -13.10 12.75
C THR A 98 0.43 -12.42 14.11
N ILE A 99 0.10 -13.15 15.17
CA ILE A 99 0.15 -12.65 16.56
C ILE A 99 1.57 -12.23 16.94
N SER A 100 2.58 -13.05 16.63
CA SER A 100 3.98 -12.68 16.89
C SER A 100 4.38 -11.37 16.19
N ARG A 101 3.97 -11.16 14.94
CA ARG A 101 4.19 -9.90 14.20
C ARG A 101 3.44 -8.73 14.83
N ALA A 102 2.21 -8.95 15.27
CA ALA A 102 1.38 -7.94 15.91
C ALA A 102 1.95 -7.51 17.27
N LEU A 103 2.39 -8.46 18.11
CA LEU A 103 3.10 -8.21 19.37
C LEU A 103 4.37 -7.37 19.14
N LYS A 104 5.15 -7.71 18.10
CA LYS A 104 6.33 -6.91 17.71
C LYS A 104 5.94 -5.49 17.29
N LYS A 105 4.85 -5.33 16.55
CA LYS A 105 4.37 -4.02 16.07
C LYS A 105 3.93 -3.10 17.21
N ILE A 106 3.29 -3.65 18.25
CA ILE A 106 2.90 -2.88 19.46
C ILE A 106 4.05 -2.73 20.47
N GLY A 107 5.25 -3.25 20.17
CA GLY A 107 6.40 -3.20 21.06
C GLY A 107 6.29 -4.09 22.32
N PHE A 108 5.39 -5.06 22.32
CA PHE A 108 5.21 -5.95 23.47
C PHE A 108 6.35 -6.97 23.52
N THR A 109 7.20 -6.87 24.55
CA THR A 109 8.35 -7.76 24.75
C THR A 109 8.21 -8.52 26.05
N ARG A 110 8.52 -9.82 26.02
CA ARG A 110 8.56 -10.67 27.22
C ARG A 110 9.94 -10.62 27.86
N LYS A 111 10.03 -10.12 29.09
CA LYS A 111 11.25 -10.24 29.90
C LYS A 111 11.52 -11.71 30.22
N LYS A 112 12.68 -12.23 29.83
CA LYS A 112 13.00 -13.67 29.96
C LYS A 112 13.77 -14.07 31.23
N ASN A 113 14.23 -13.14 32.06
CA ASN A 113 14.96 -13.47 33.29
C ASN A 113 14.70 -12.46 34.40
N LEU A 114 14.08 -12.90 35.51
CA LEU A 114 14.36 -12.35 36.83
C LEU A 114 15.39 -13.30 37.46
N ARG A 115 16.68 -13.00 37.30
CA ARG A 115 17.67 -13.66 38.16
C ARG A 115 17.44 -13.09 39.55
N LEU A 116 16.84 -13.86 40.45
CA LEU A 116 16.84 -13.54 41.88
C LEU A 116 18.29 -13.72 42.39
N PRO A 117 18.81 -12.80 43.22
CA PRO A 117 20.12 -12.99 43.82
C PRO A 117 20.08 -14.26 44.68
N ARG A 118 21.07 -15.13 44.48
CA ARG A 118 21.29 -16.28 45.37
C ARG A 118 21.82 -15.73 46.69
N THR A 119 21.01 -15.79 47.73
CA THR A 119 21.40 -15.60 49.14
C THR A 119 22.28 -16.75 49.61
#